data_AF-A0A8T5TDM0-F1
#
_entry.id   AF-A0A8T5TDM0-F1
#
_cell.length_a   1.000
_cell.length_b   1.000
_cell.length_c   1.000
_cell.angle_alpha   90.00
_cell.angle_beta   90.00
_cell.angle_gamma   90.00
#
_symmetry.space_group_name_H-M   'P 1'
#
loop_
_entity.id
_entity.type
_entity.pdbx_description
1 polymer ?
#
loop_
_entity_poly.entity_id
_entity_poly.type
_entity_poly.pdbx_seq_one_letter_code
_entity_poly.pdbx_strand_id
1 'polypeptide(L)'
;MERRIYLTSLRILNALLFVWILTIFFSLFNFQEVLMVNENWVVIDFIYALKDILSLIIFILLYAIVMVITYLIGGLFAAIGGGDMINFMQSLFRNLLGSWFRFPSGTTPTMKDIPDIFLKSILKLTNDIYLLVFQLIFIVTIIYLIRGIIQSNPKNNLRAIGLLISMIIFPLMITGFKKMLDLFGLLTPINDFLSNEGIINLNQLADPLSSSFSNIPIDDFFAFFSTPIILFAIISYLYLEMSFQINYTDTVTSPSLKRRDRLEAQLNLLRRESVHVTTNIDKIKEEAKKKKEELGTQRTSVEKFLMKKEKRFSYIRELIEKKKLESEEKKLLQAASKTRRLGSYVDRLFREDPEAEHTLTARSSAPKVKNLLISTLLNALLRLGILIIISYIIIHPKWFLVNIFSLPESIVHTVEMESSPEVIIILLLPIMLFFPVLAKIISFIKSRGLVLRLKQEGKIKEILTSVGDYVKKEEIESNFGEESKIEEEITPGSTT
;
A
#
# COMPACT_ATOMS: atom_id res chain seq x y z
N MET A 1 19.63 8.04 15.08
CA MET A 1 19.74 9.09 14.04
C MET A 1 19.87 8.49 12.65
N GLU A 2 20.80 7.54 12.45
CA GLU A 2 21.10 6.88 11.15
C GLU A 2 19.88 6.25 10.46
N ARG A 3 18.96 5.58 11.18
CA ARG A 3 17.72 5.03 10.58
C ARG A 3 16.78 6.10 10.03
N ARG A 4 16.60 7.21 10.76
CA ARG A 4 15.73 8.31 10.29
C ARG A 4 16.32 8.90 9.01
N ILE A 5 17.63 9.07 8.95
CA ILE A 5 18.34 9.53 7.75
C ILE A 5 18.15 8.53 6.60
N TYR A 6 18.29 7.23 6.86
CA TYR A 6 18.12 6.17 5.83
C TYR A 6 16.69 6.04 5.30
N LEU A 7 15.68 5.99 6.18
CA LEU A 7 14.28 5.92 5.74
C LEU A 7 13.87 7.20 5.03
N THR A 8 14.36 8.36 5.48
CA THR A 8 14.13 9.63 4.78
C THR A 8 14.82 9.65 3.42
N SER A 9 16.06 9.15 3.30
CA SER A 9 16.77 9.10 2.01
C SER A 9 16.07 8.15 1.03
N LEU A 10 15.59 6.99 1.47
CA LEU A 10 14.78 6.09 0.64
C LEU A 10 13.45 6.74 0.21
N ARG A 11 12.79 7.48 1.10
CA ARG A 11 11.54 8.21 0.77
C ARG A 11 11.80 9.32 -0.25
N ILE A 12 12.89 10.07 -0.12
CA ILE A 12 13.30 11.09 -1.09
C ILE A 12 13.58 10.44 -2.45
N LEU A 13 14.34 9.34 -2.47
CA LEU A 13 14.62 8.61 -3.71
C LEU A 13 13.33 8.09 -4.36
N ASN A 14 12.40 7.56 -3.57
CA ASN A 14 11.09 7.11 -4.08
C ASN A 14 10.25 8.27 -4.63
N ALA A 15 10.33 9.45 -4.01
CA ALA A 15 9.67 10.66 -4.50
C ALA A 15 10.30 11.19 -5.79
N LEU A 16 11.63 11.08 -5.95
CA LEU A 16 12.33 11.43 -7.19
C LEU A 16 11.95 10.47 -8.33
N LEU A 17 11.94 9.15 -8.06
CA LEU A 17 11.45 8.16 -9.03
C LEU A 17 10.01 8.48 -9.44
N PHE A 18 9.17 8.90 -8.49
CA PHE A 18 7.81 9.32 -8.79
C PHE A 18 7.74 10.52 -9.75
N VAL A 19 8.50 11.59 -9.48
CA VAL A 19 8.54 12.75 -10.39
C VAL A 19 9.01 12.31 -11.78
N TRP A 20 9.98 11.40 -11.86
CA TRP A 20 10.46 10.89 -13.13
C TRP A 20 9.40 10.07 -13.87
N ILE A 21 8.64 9.22 -13.18
CA ILE A 21 7.49 8.50 -13.75
C ILE A 21 6.51 9.49 -14.36
N LEU A 22 6.17 10.57 -13.66
CA LEU A 22 5.28 11.59 -14.19
C LEU A 22 5.85 12.27 -15.43
N THR A 23 7.14 12.65 -15.43
CA THR A 23 7.77 13.27 -16.60
C THR A 23 7.70 12.38 -17.83
N ILE A 24 7.95 11.08 -17.68
CA ILE A 24 7.84 10.12 -18.79
C ILE A 24 6.38 9.88 -19.16
N PHE A 25 5.50 9.79 -18.17
CA PHE A 25 4.07 9.66 -18.43
C PHE A 25 3.55 10.86 -19.25
N PHE A 26 3.97 12.08 -18.94
CA PHE A 26 3.61 13.27 -19.71
C PHE A 26 4.12 13.22 -21.16
N SER A 27 5.22 12.52 -21.47
CA SER A 27 5.68 12.36 -22.86
C SER A 27 4.94 11.26 -23.64
N LEU A 28 4.27 10.34 -22.95
CA LEU A 28 3.46 9.27 -23.55
C LEU A 28 2.09 9.75 -24.05
N PHE A 29 1.64 10.93 -23.65
CA PHE A 29 0.30 11.43 -23.96
C PHE A 29 0.37 12.83 -24.56
N ASN A 30 -0.53 13.11 -25.51
CA ASN A 30 -0.77 14.47 -25.96
C ASN A 30 -1.73 15.17 -24.98
N PHE A 31 -1.20 15.67 -23.87
CA PHE A 31 -2.01 16.32 -22.84
C PHE A 31 -2.75 17.57 -23.35
N GLN A 32 -2.30 18.18 -24.44
CA GLN A 32 -3.03 19.29 -25.05
C GLN A 32 -4.39 18.83 -25.58
N GLU A 33 -4.46 17.69 -26.26
CA GLU A 33 -5.71 17.10 -26.76
C GLU A 33 -6.60 16.58 -25.63
N VAL A 34 -5.99 16.15 -24.52
CA VAL A 34 -6.73 15.72 -23.32
C VAL A 34 -7.34 16.90 -22.57
N LEU A 35 -6.63 18.03 -22.49
CA LEU A 35 -7.04 19.19 -21.70
C LEU A 35 -7.95 20.16 -22.48
N MET A 36 -7.75 20.25 -23.79
CA MET A 36 -8.44 21.21 -24.65
C MET A 36 -9.10 20.55 -25.85
N VAL A 37 -10.35 20.90 -26.09
CA VAL A 37 -11.10 20.59 -27.32
C VAL A 37 -11.50 21.93 -27.92
N ASN A 38 -11.15 22.17 -29.19
CA ASN A 38 -11.46 23.43 -29.90
C ASN A 38 -11.08 24.71 -29.11
N GLU A 39 -9.87 24.74 -28.53
CA GLU A 39 -9.33 25.86 -27.72
C GLU A 39 -10.01 26.11 -26.36
N ASN A 40 -11.05 25.35 -26.01
CA ASN A 40 -11.70 25.39 -24.71
C ASN A 40 -11.25 24.24 -23.82
N TRP A 41 -11.27 24.47 -22.50
CA TRP A 41 -11.07 23.40 -21.53
C TRP A 41 -12.19 22.36 -21.64
N VAL A 42 -11.85 21.06 -21.64
CA VAL A 42 -12.84 19.96 -21.74
C VAL A 42 -13.95 20.08 -20.70
N VAL A 43 -13.63 20.50 -19.46
CA VAL A 43 -14.64 20.69 -18.41
C VAL A 43 -15.67 21.76 -18.79
N ILE A 44 -15.22 22.84 -19.43
CA ILE A 44 -16.10 23.93 -19.89
C ILE A 44 -16.94 23.45 -21.06
N ASP A 45 -16.32 22.76 -22.02
CA ASP A 45 -17.02 22.18 -23.18
C ASP A 45 -18.06 21.13 -22.77
N PHE A 46 -17.75 20.29 -21.79
CA PHE A 46 -18.70 19.36 -21.17
C PHE A 46 -19.91 20.09 -20.56
N ILE A 47 -19.67 21.18 -19.81
CA ILE A 47 -20.76 21.99 -19.22
C ILE A 47 -21.60 22.63 -20.33
N TYR A 48 -20.98 23.13 -21.40
CA TYR A 48 -21.72 23.68 -22.55
C TYR A 48 -22.52 22.61 -23.29
N ALA A 49 -21.94 21.44 -23.55
CA ALA A 49 -22.65 20.33 -24.17
C ALA A 49 -23.85 19.88 -23.33
N LEU A 50 -23.68 19.77 -22.01
CA LEU A 50 -24.78 19.44 -21.09
C LEU A 50 -25.87 20.52 -21.11
N LYS A 51 -25.48 21.80 -21.10
CA LYS A 51 -26.41 22.92 -21.20
C LYS A 51 -27.17 22.90 -22.53
N ASP A 52 -26.50 22.63 -23.64
CA ASP A 52 -27.10 22.59 -24.98
C ASP A 52 -28.10 21.44 -25.10
N ILE A 53 -27.77 20.26 -24.57
CA ILE A 53 -28.69 19.11 -24.51
C ILE A 53 -29.92 19.45 -23.67
N LEU A 54 -29.73 20.01 -22.47
CA LEU A 54 -30.83 20.37 -21.58
C LEU A 54 -31.71 21.47 -22.20
N SER A 55 -31.09 22.47 -22.82
CA SER A 55 -31.77 23.52 -23.58
C SER A 55 -32.60 22.93 -24.72
N LEU A 56 -32.06 21.97 -25.46
CA LEU A 56 -32.75 21.32 -26.57
C LEU A 56 -33.91 20.43 -26.10
N ILE A 57 -33.76 19.73 -24.98
CA ILE A 57 -34.85 18.97 -24.34
C ILE A 57 -36.00 19.91 -23.95
N ILE A 58 -35.70 21.04 -23.30
CA ILE A 58 -36.72 22.03 -22.93
C ILE A 58 -37.37 22.60 -24.18
N PHE A 59 -36.60 22.91 -25.22
CA PHE A 59 -37.13 23.40 -26.50
C PHE A 59 -38.09 22.38 -27.13
N ILE A 60 -37.73 21.10 -27.18
CA ILE A 60 -38.61 20.03 -27.70
C ILE A 60 -39.92 19.98 -26.93
N LEU A 61 -39.86 20.04 -25.59
CA LEU A 61 -41.06 20.00 -24.74
C LEU A 61 -41.98 21.21 -25.01
N LEU A 62 -41.41 22.42 -25.05
CA LEU A 62 -42.17 23.64 -25.34
C LEU A 62 -42.73 23.63 -26.76
N TYR A 63 -41.96 23.17 -27.74
CA TYR A 63 -42.39 23.06 -29.13
C TYR A 63 -43.54 22.04 -29.26
N ALA A 64 -43.48 20.91 -28.54
CA ALA A 64 -44.57 19.94 -28.52
C ALA A 64 -45.85 20.53 -27.93
N ILE A 65 -45.76 21.32 -26.85
CA ILE A 65 -46.91 22.04 -26.27
C ILE A 65 -47.49 23.02 -27.29
N VAL A 66 -46.63 23.82 -27.95
CA VAL A 66 -47.03 24.75 -29.01
C VAL A 66 -47.75 24.02 -30.16
N MET A 67 -47.26 22.86 -30.57
CA MET A 67 -47.87 22.06 -31.63
C MET A 67 -49.28 21.62 -31.23
N VAL A 68 -49.46 21.12 -30.01
CA VAL A 68 -50.78 20.74 -29.48
C VAL A 68 -51.73 21.94 -29.47
N ILE A 69 -51.29 23.09 -28.95
CA ILE A 69 -52.09 24.33 -28.92
C ILE A 69 -52.46 24.75 -30.34
N THR A 70 -51.50 24.69 -31.28
CA THR A 70 -51.72 25.10 -32.67
C THR A 70 -52.73 24.19 -33.37
N TYR A 71 -52.68 22.88 -33.14
CA TYR A 71 -53.68 21.96 -33.68
C TYR A 71 -55.07 22.17 -33.06
N LEU A 72 -55.16 22.44 -31.76
CA LEU A 72 -56.45 22.76 -31.11
C LEU A 72 -57.08 24.03 -31.69
N ILE A 73 -56.29 25.10 -31.84
CA ILE A 73 -56.74 26.36 -32.46
C ILE A 73 -57.09 26.12 -33.94
N GLY A 74 -56.23 25.44 -34.69
CA GLY A 74 -56.47 25.09 -36.09
C GLY A 74 -57.76 24.29 -36.30
N GLY A 75 -58.06 23.37 -35.39
CA GLY A 75 -59.32 22.62 -35.37
C GLY A 75 -60.54 23.51 -35.11
N LEU A 76 -60.43 24.45 -34.18
CA LEU A 76 -61.50 25.44 -33.91
C LEU A 76 -61.79 26.34 -35.12
N PHE A 77 -60.75 26.67 -35.91
CA PHE A 77 -60.86 27.51 -37.11
C PHE A 77 -60.95 26.73 -38.43
N ALA A 78 -61.19 25.42 -38.37
CA ALA A 78 -61.18 24.56 -39.56
C ALA A 78 -62.14 25.04 -40.67
N ALA A 79 -63.27 25.64 -40.30
CA ALA A 79 -64.28 26.15 -41.24
C ALA A 79 -63.86 27.41 -42.02
N ILE A 80 -62.81 28.12 -41.59
CA ILE A 80 -62.41 29.44 -42.15
C ILE A 80 -60.96 29.42 -42.64
N GLY A 81 -60.48 28.26 -43.11
CA GLY A 81 -59.09 28.12 -43.57
C GLY A 81 -58.10 27.79 -42.45
N GLY A 82 -58.44 26.83 -41.59
CA GLY A 82 -57.60 26.41 -40.44
C GLY A 82 -56.15 26.03 -40.79
N GLY A 83 -55.86 25.63 -42.03
CA GLY A 83 -54.49 25.34 -42.48
C GLY A 83 -53.56 26.55 -42.46
N ASP A 84 -54.04 27.71 -42.94
CA ASP A 84 -53.25 28.95 -42.94
C ASP A 84 -53.02 29.44 -41.50
N MET A 85 -54.03 29.27 -40.63
CA MET A 85 -53.91 29.58 -39.20
C MET A 85 -52.90 28.69 -38.49
N ILE A 86 -52.86 27.39 -38.81
CA ILE A 86 -51.84 26.46 -38.28
C ILE A 86 -50.43 26.91 -38.69
N ASN A 87 -50.22 27.23 -39.97
CA ASN A 87 -48.92 27.68 -40.48
C ASN A 87 -48.47 29.00 -39.85
N PHE A 88 -49.41 29.95 -39.70
CA PHE A 88 -49.15 31.22 -39.03
C PHE A 88 -48.73 31.02 -37.57
N MET A 89 -49.51 30.25 -36.81
CA MET A 89 -49.22 29.99 -35.40
C MET A 89 -47.91 29.20 -35.22
N GLN A 90 -47.62 28.22 -36.08
CA GLN A 90 -46.34 27.50 -36.07
C GLN A 90 -45.15 28.45 -36.32
N SER A 91 -45.26 29.35 -37.30
CA SER A 91 -44.22 30.33 -37.59
C SER A 91 -44.01 31.32 -36.43
N LEU A 92 -45.10 31.86 -35.89
CA LEU A 92 -45.07 32.79 -34.77
C LEU A 92 -44.42 32.16 -33.54
N PHE A 93 -44.87 30.97 -33.13
CA PHE A 93 -44.31 30.30 -31.97
C PHE A 93 -42.88 29.79 -32.20
N ARG A 94 -42.54 29.33 -33.41
CA ARG A 94 -41.16 28.97 -33.74
C ARG A 94 -40.22 30.16 -33.58
N ASN A 95 -40.60 31.33 -34.06
CA ASN A 95 -39.79 32.55 -33.94
C ASN A 95 -39.73 33.02 -32.47
N LEU A 96 -40.84 32.93 -31.74
CA LEU A 96 -40.89 33.28 -30.32
C LEU A 96 -39.99 32.37 -29.48
N LEU A 97 -40.15 31.05 -29.57
CA LEU A 97 -39.29 30.09 -28.90
C LEU A 97 -37.84 30.26 -29.34
N GLY A 98 -37.62 30.53 -30.62
CA GLY A 98 -36.31 30.85 -31.17
C GLY A 98 -35.59 32.02 -30.55
N SER A 99 -36.32 33.02 -30.07
CA SER A 99 -35.72 34.15 -29.38
C SER A 99 -35.22 33.80 -27.97
N TRP A 100 -35.75 32.72 -27.37
CA TRP A 100 -35.42 32.29 -26.01
C TRP A 100 -34.20 31.36 -25.97
N PHE A 101 -33.91 30.66 -27.08
CA PHE A 101 -32.84 29.68 -27.16
C PHE A 101 -31.81 30.08 -28.22
N ARG A 102 -30.53 29.84 -27.94
CA ARG A 102 -29.45 30.02 -28.92
C ARG A 102 -29.04 28.65 -29.43
N PHE A 103 -29.13 28.44 -30.74
CA PHE A 103 -28.74 27.20 -31.39
C PHE A 103 -27.38 27.35 -32.08
N PRO A 104 -26.57 26.27 -32.18
CA PRO A 104 -25.26 26.33 -32.84
C PRO A 104 -25.31 26.78 -34.30
N SER A 105 -26.41 26.49 -35.01
CA SER A 105 -26.62 26.86 -36.41
C SER A 105 -27.01 28.33 -36.61
N GLY A 106 -27.22 29.10 -35.54
CA GLY A 106 -27.70 30.48 -35.58
C GLY A 106 -29.16 30.65 -36.05
N THR A 107 -29.84 29.56 -36.42
CA THR A 107 -31.22 29.55 -36.89
C THR A 107 -32.06 28.62 -36.02
N THR A 108 -33.36 28.89 -35.93
CA THR A 108 -34.29 28.02 -35.19
C THR A 108 -34.47 26.70 -35.91
N PRO A 109 -34.14 25.56 -35.29
CA PRO A 109 -34.28 24.27 -35.95
C PRO A 109 -35.75 23.96 -36.19
N THR A 110 -36.04 23.27 -37.30
CA THR A 110 -37.35 22.67 -37.52
C THR A 110 -37.43 21.32 -36.80
N MET A 111 -38.63 20.76 -36.62
CA MET A 111 -38.79 19.43 -36.00
C MET A 111 -38.00 18.33 -36.72
N LYS A 112 -37.73 18.49 -38.01
CA LYS A 112 -36.92 17.53 -38.78
C LYS A 112 -35.44 17.62 -38.45
N ASP A 113 -34.96 18.79 -38.05
CA ASP A 113 -33.55 19.06 -37.75
C ASP A 113 -33.20 18.72 -36.29
N ILE A 114 -34.21 18.73 -35.41
CA ILE A 114 -34.04 18.47 -33.97
C ILE A 114 -33.33 17.14 -33.67
N PRO A 115 -33.71 15.99 -34.26
CA PRO A 115 -33.04 14.72 -33.99
C PRO A 115 -31.54 14.78 -34.32
N ASP A 116 -31.17 15.30 -35.49
CA ASP A 116 -29.77 15.39 -35.92
C ASP A 116 -28.95 16.31 -34.98
N ILE A 117 -29.49 17.47 -34.59
CA ILE A 117 -28.81 18.37 -33.65
C ILE A 117 -28.66 17.72 -32.28
N PHE A 118 -29.70 17.04 -31.78
CA PHE A 118 -29.66 16.33 -30.50
C PHE A 118 -28.58 15.25 -30.50
N LEU A 119 -28.53 14.42 -31.55
CA LEU A 119 -27.54 13.36 -31.70
C LEU A 119 -26.12 13.93 -31.78
N LYS A 120 -25.90 15.01 -32.55
CA LYS A 120 -24.60 15.71 -32.59
C LYS A 120 -24.17 16.22 -31.21
N SER A 121 -25.10 16.78 -30.43
CA SER A 121 -24.80 17.23 -29.07
C SER A 121 -24.48 16.05 -28.13
N ILE A 122 -25.16 14.92 -28.24
CA ILE A 122 -24.87 13.69 -27.47
C ILE A 122 -23.50 13.12 -27.85
N LEU A 123 -23.17 13.08 -29.14
CA LEU A 123 -21.86 12.62 -29.61
C LEU A 123 -20.73 13.50 -29.06
N LYS A 124 -20.90 14.83 -29.12
CA LYS A 124 -19.96 15.77 -28.50
C LYS A 124 -19.82 15.50 -27.00
N LEU A 125 -20.94 15.38 -26.28
CA LEU A 125 -20.94 15.07 -24.85
C LEU A 125 -20.20 13.77 -24.55
N THR A 126 -20.37 12.73 -25.37
CA THR A 126 -19.73 11.42 -25.13
C THR A 126 -18.21 11.50 -25.28
N ASN A 127 -17.71 12.25 -26.27
CA ASN A 127 -16.28 12.53 -26.40
C ASN A 127 -15.76 13.36 -25.21
N ASP A 128 -16.50 14.37 -24.78
CA ASP A 128 -16.13 15.19 -23.63
C ASP A 128 -16.13 14.37 -22.33
N ILE A 129 -17.08 13.44 -22.16
CA ILE A 129 -17.12 12.49 -21.04
C ILE A 129 -15.90 11.57 -21.06
N TYR A 130 -15.52 11.04 -22.23
CA TYR A 130 -14.33 10.19 -22.37
C TYR A 130 -13.07 10.92 -21.87
N LEU A 131 -12.86 12.15 -22.31
CA LEU A 131 -11.73 12.98 -21.89
C LEU A 131 -11.83 13.40 -20.41
N LEU A 132 -13.03 13.71 -19.92
CA LEU A 132 -13.25 14.07 -18.51
C LEU A 132 -12.96 12.89 -17.58
N VAL A 133 -13.40 11.68 -17.93
CA VAL A 133 -13.06 10.45 -17.19
C VAL A 133 -11.55 10.25 -17.15
N PHE A 134 -10.87 10.48 -18.27
CA PHE A 134 -9.41 10.40 -18.34
C PHE A 134 -8.73 11.41 -17.40
N GLN A 135 -9.19 12.67 -17.39
CA GLN A 135 -8.70 13.70 -16.47
C GLN A 135 -8.97 13.35 -14.99
N LEU A 136 -10.15 12.80 -14.69
CA LEU A 136 -10.50 12.37 -13.34
C LEU A 136 -9.60 11.23 -12.86
N ILE A 137 -9.34 10.23 -13.71
CA ILE A 137 -8.40 9.14 -13.40
C ILE A 137 -7.02 9.72 -13.12
N PHE A 138 -6.55 10.68 -13.92
CA PHE A 138 -5.27 11.35 -13.70
C PHE A 138 -5.20 12.04 -12.33
N ILE A 139 -6.22 12.84 -11.98
CA ILE A 139 -6.29 13.54 -10.68
C ILE A 139 -6.28 12.53 -9.52
N VAL A 140 -7.10 11.48 -9.61
CA VAL A 140 -7.16 10.41 -8.60
C VAL A 140 -5.81 9.72 -8.46
N THR A 141 -5.09 9.52 -9.57
CA THR A 141 -3.74 8.96 -9.58
C THR A 141 -2.77 9.83 -8.80
N ILE A 142 -2.72 11.13 -9.07
CA ILE A 142 -1.89 12.08 -8.33
C ILE A 142 -2.20 12.06 -6.83
N ILE A 143 -3.47 12.00 -6.45
CA ILE A 143 -3.88 11.89 -5.03
C ILE A 143 -3.32 10.61 -4.40
N TYR A 144 -3.44 9.46 -5.07
CA TYR A 144 -2.89 8.20 -4.56
C TYR A 144 -1.36 8.21 -4.48
N LEU A 145 -0.68 8.88 -5.40
CA LEU A 145 0.78 9.03 -5.39
C LEU A 145 1.25 9.87 -4.21
N ILE A 146 0.63 11.03 -3.98
CA ILE A 146 0.94 11.89 -2.84
C ILE A 146 0.69 11.13 -1.52
N ARG A 147 -0.46 10.44 -1.41
CA ARG A 147 -0.75 9.59 -0.24
C ARG A 147 0.27 8.46 -0.09
N GLY A 148 0.72 7.90 -1.21
CA GLY A 148 1.76 6.88 -1.29
C GLY A 148 3.09 7.31 -0.67
N ILE A 149 3.55 8.51 -1.03
CA ILE A 149 4.79 9.10 -0.50
C ILE A 149 4.66 9.42 0.99
N ILE A 150 3.56 10.07 1.40
CA ILE A 150 3.36 10.52 2.78
C ILE A 150 3.18 9.32 3.73
N GLN A 151 2.33 8.37 3.36
CA GLN A 151 1.98 7.24 4.23
C GLN A 151 2.96 6.06 4.10
N SER A 152 3.85 6.05 3.09
CA SER A 152 4.75 4.94 2.77
C SER A 152 4.02 3.58 2.63
N ASN A 153 2.73 3.60 2.24
CA ASN A 153 1.92 2.40 2.11
C ASN A 153 1.98 1.90 0.66
N PRO A 154 2.53 0.72 0.39
CA PRO A 154 2.69 0.21 -0.98
C PRO A 154 1.35 -0.04 -1.68
N LYS A 155 0.24 -0.18 -0.95
CA LYS A 155 -1.10 -0.30 -1.56
C LYS A 155 -1.49 0.95 -2.34
N ASN A 156 -1.13 2.14 -1.84
CA ASN A 156 -1.41 3.40 -2.53
C ASN A 156 -0.53 3.54 -3.77
N ASN A 157 0.74 3.16 -3.67
CA ASN A 157 1.70 3.17 -4.79
C ASN A 157 1.26 2.20 -5.90
N LEU A 158 0.78 1.01 -5.53
CA LEU A 158 0.24 0.04 -6.49
C LEU A 158 -1.04 0.53 -7.16
N ARG A 159 -1.96 1.15 -6.40
CA ARG A 159 -3.17 1.77 -6.98
C ARG A 159 -2.82 2.88 -7.95
N ALA A 160 -1.87 3.74 -7.59
CA ALA A 160 -1.43 4.83 -8.46
C ALA A 160 -0.83 4.33 -9.77
N ILE A 161 0.14 3.41 -9.72
CA ILE A 161 0.73 2.81 -10.92
C ILE A 161 -0.34 2.06 -11.72
N GLY A 162 -1.23 1.34 -11.05
CA GLY A 162 -2.36 0.66 -11.70
C GLY A 162 -3.28 1.62 -12.45
N LEU A 163 -3.55 2.81 -11.92
CA LEU A 163 -4.33 3.84 -12.60
C LEU A 163 -3.56 4.46 -13.77
N LEU A 164 -2.25 4.75 -13.64
CA LEU A 164 -1.43 5.20 -14.78
C LEU A 164 -1.43 4.17 -15.90
N ILE A 165 -1.27 2.88 -15.57
CA ILE A 165 -1.34 1.79 -16.55
C ILE A 165 -2.74 1.71 -17.16
N SER A 166 -3.80 1.87 -16.36
CA SER A 166 -5.18 1.90 -16.87
C SER A 166 -5.42 3.03 -17.87
N MET A 167 -4.79 4.19 -17.67
CA MET A 167 -4.83 5.30 -18.63
C MET A 167 -4.13 4.99 -19.94
N ILE A 168 -3.19 4.04 -19.97
CA ILE A 168 -2.57 3.54 -21.20
C ILE A 168 -3.44 2.45 -21.84
N ILE A 169 -3.94 1.50 -21.04
CA ILE A 169 -4.74 0.37 -21.53
C ILE A 169 -6.04 0.83 -22.17
N PHE A 170 -6.73 1.81 -21.58
CA PHE A 170 -8.06 2.20 -22.03
C PHE A 170 -8.07 2.78 -23.48
N PRO A 171 -7.20 3.75 -23.83
CA PRO A 171 -7.03 4.17 -25.23
C PRO A 171 -6.61 3.02 -26.14
N LEU A 172 -5.68 2.16 -25.71
CA LEU A 172 -5.24 1.01 -26.52
C LEU A 172 -6.37 0.02 -26.81
N MET A 173 -7.27 -0.21 -25.86
CA MET A 173 -8.44 -1.07 -26.11
C MET A 173 -9.36 -0.46 -27.17
N ILE A 174 -9.58 0.85 -27.13
CA ILE A 174 -10.42 1.55 -28.11
C ILE A 174 -9.77 1.53 -29.49
N THR A 175 -8.48 1.89 -29.57
CA THR A 175 -7.73 1.86 -30.83
C THR A 175 -7.58 0.44 -31.38
N GLY A 176 -7.37 -0.55 -30.51
CA GLY A 176 -7.35 -1.96 -30.88
C GLY A 176 -8.69 -2.45 -31.41
N PHE A 177 -9.79 -2.08 -30.75
CA PHE A 177 -11.15 -2.37 -31.23
C PHE A 177 -11.41 -1.73 -32.59
N LYS A 178 -11.01 -0.47 -32.80
CA LYS A 178 -11.12 0.22 -34.09
C LYS A 178 -10.38 -0.52 -35.20
N LYS A 179 -9.12 -0.91 -34.96
CA LYS A 179 -8.30 -1.68 -35.92
C LYS A 179 -8.90 -3.06 -36.21
N MET A 180 -9.44 -3.72 -35.19
CA MET A 180 -10.14 -5.00 -35.36
C MET A 180 -11.37 -4.84 -36.27
N LEU A 181 -12.21 -3.83 -36.03
CA LEU A 181 -13.36 -3.57 -36.89
C LEU A 181 -12.94 -3.26 -38.33
N ASP A 182 -11.85 -2.53 -38.50
CA ASP A 182 -11.30 -2.18 -39.82
C ASP A 182 -10.83 -3.43 -40.58
N LEU A 183 -10.13 -4.33 -39.90
CA LEU A 183 -9.68 -5.60 -40.47
C LEU A 183 -10.82 -6.46 -41.02
N PHE A 184 -11.99 -6.43 -40.37
CA PHE A 184 -13.19 -7.14 -40.83
C PHE A 184 -14.02 -6.35 -41.86
N GLY A 185 -13.58 -5.16 -42.27
CA GLY A 185 -14.37 -4.25 -43.11
C GLY A 185 -15.65 -3.77 -42.45
N LEU A 186 -15.75 -3.90 -41.11
CA LEU A 186 -16.92 -3.55 -40.31
C LEU A 186 -16.83 -2.14 -39.73
N LEU A 187 -15.66 -1.50 -39.78
CA LEU A 187 -15.47 -0.16 -39.21
C LEU A 187 -16.43 0.86 -39.82
N THR A 188 -16.54 0.92 -41.15
CA THR A 188 -17.45 1.84 -41.85
C THR A 188 -18.92 1.54 -41.53
N PRO A 189 -19.47 0.33 -41.70
CA PRO A 189 -20.89 0.08 -41.41
C PRO A 189 -21.24 0.24 -39.93
N ILE A 190 -20.34 -0.13 -39.01
CA ILE A 190 -20.57 0.07 -37.56
C ILE A 190 -20.46 1.54 -37.20
N ASN A 191 -19.46 2.26 -37.72
CA ASN A 191 -19.34 3.69 -37.47
C ASN A 191 -20.53 4.45 -38.04
N ASP A 192 -21.00 4.10 -39.24
CA ASP A 192 -22.19 4.71 -39.84
C ASP A 192 -23.44 4.37 -39.04
N PHE A 193 -23.61 3.12 -38.61
CA PHE A 193 -24.71 2.73 -37.72
C PHE A 193 -24.67 3.49 -36.38
N LEU A 194 -23.55 3.46 -35.67
CA LEU A 194 -23.39 4.13 -34.38
C LEU A 194 -23.48 5.65 -34.49
N SER A 195 -23.03 6.24 -35.59
CA SER A 195 -23.15 7.69 -35.81
C SER A 195 -24.56 8.10 -36.24
N ASN A 196 -25.25 7.28 -37.06
CA ASN A 196 -26.65 7.51 -37.44
C ASN A 196 -27.59 7.37 -36.24
N GLU A 197 -27.31 6.43 -35.33
CA GLU A 197 -28.03 6.28 -34.05
C GLU A 197 -27.54 7.29 -32.98
N GLY A 198 -26.55 8.13 -33.31
CA GLY A 198 -25.97 9.16 -32.44
C GLY A 198 -25.36 8.65 -31.14
N ILE A 199 -24.85 7.42 -31.15
CA ILE A 199 -24.26 6.76 -29.99
C ILE A 199 -22.79 7.22 -29.83
N ILE A 200 -21.91 6.86 -30.78
CA ILE A 200 -20.47 7.20 -30.75
C ILE A 200 -19.93 7.29 -32.18
N ASN A 201 -19.07 8.28 -32.48
CA ASN A 201 -18.27 8.32 -33.71
C ASN A 201 -16.85 7.82 -33.41
N LEU A 202 -16.56 6.58 -33.79
CA LEU A 202 -15.29 5.91 -33.51
C LEU A 202 -14.11 6.54 -34.28
N ASN A 203 -14.39 7.24 -35.37
CA ASN A 203 -13.37 7.90 -36.17
C ASN A 203 -12.95 9.27 -35.62
N GLN A 204 -13.83 9.91 -34.85
CA GLN A 204 -13.60 11.24 -34.28
C GLN A 204 -13.19 11.21 -32.79
N LEU A 205 -13.11 10.02 -32.18
CA LEU A 205 -12.61 9.90 -30.82
C LEU A 205 -11.15 10.38 -30.77
N ALA A 206 -10.86 11.29 -29.85
CA ALA A 206 -9.50 11.75 -29.60
C ALA A 206 -8.62 10.57 -29.14
N ASP A 207 -7.43 10.42 -29.72
CA ASP A 207 -6.43 9.46 -29.23
C ASP A 207 -5.47 10.20 -28.29
N PRO A 208 -5.58 10.01 -26.97
CA PRO A 208 -4.75 10.74 -26.04
C PRO A 208 -3.27 10.29 -26.09
N LEU A 209 -2.96 9.14 -26.72
CA LEU A 209 -1.60 8.61 -26.81
C LEU A 209 -0.76 9.37 -27.84
N SER A 210 0.50 9.66 -27.50
CA SER A 210 1.43 10.28 -28.44
C SER A 210 1.96 9.25 -29.45
N SER A 211 2.38 9.72 -30.63
CA SER A 211 3.05 8.89 -31.65
C SER A 211 4.35 8.23 -31.15
N SER A 212 4.93 8.76 -30.06
CA SER A 212 6.07 8.14 -29.36
C SER A 212 5.73 6.77 -28.77
N PHE A 213 4.44 6.47 -28.56
CA PHE A 213 3.99 5.17 -28.09
C PHE A 213 4.14 4.07 -29.16
N SER A 214 3.88 4.38 -30.43
CA SER A 214 3.85 3.39 -31.52
C SER A 214 5.23 3.11 -32.13
N ASN A 215 6.19 4.01 -31.94
CA ASN A 215 7.51 3.92 -32.58
C ASN A 215 8.51 3.20 -31.68
N ILE A 216 8.38 1.87 -31.58
CA ILE A 216 9.34 1.03 -30.85
C ILE A 216 10.43 0.58 -31.83
N PRO A 217 11.71 0.92 -31.62
CA PRO A 217 12.81 0.42 -32.43
C PRO A 217 13.01 -1.07 -32.10
N ILE A 218 12.64 -1.94 -33.05
CA ILE A 218 12.69 -3.40 -32.91
C ILE A 218 14.11 -3.93 -33.18
N ASP A 219 14.94 -3.17 -33.89
CA ASP A 219 16.24 -3.67 -34.37
C ASP A 219 17.43 -3.30 -33.46
N ASP A 220 17.25 -2.43 -32.47
CA ASP A 220 18.32 -1.96 -31.59
C ASP A 220 17.93 -2.09 -30.11
N PHE A 221 18.62 -3.01 -29.41
CA PHE A 221 18.46 -3.28 -27.99
C PHE A 221 18.68 -2.04 -27.11
N PHE A 222 19.61 -1.14 -27.44
CA PHE A 222 19.86 0.05 -26.64
C PHE A 222 18.85 1.16 -26.94
N ALA A 223 18.43 1.29 -28.20
CA ALA A 223 17.35 2.20 -28.58
C ALA A 223 16.02 1.79 -27.92
N PHE A 224 15.79 0.49 -27.76
CA PHE A 224 14.63 -0.07 -27.05
C PHE A 224 14.50 0.47 -25.62
N PHE A 225 15.59 0.50 -24.84
CA PHE A 225 15.59 1.12 -23.50
C PHE A 225 15.39 2.63 -23.51
N SER A 226 15.63 3.30 -24.63
CA SER A 226 15.44 4.74 -24.75
C SER A 226 13.98 5.12 -25.05
N THR A 227 13.13 4.13 -25.36
CA THR A 227 11.72 4.42 -25.63
C THR A 227 10.99 4.85 -24.36
N PRO A 228 10.08 5.84 -24.45
CA PRO A 228 9.32 6.30 -23.30
C PRO A 228 8.50 5.20 -22.61
N ILE A 229 7.94 4.25 -23.38
CA ILE A 229 7.07 3.20 -22.84
C ILE A 229 7.85 2.17 -22.00
N ILE A 230 9.05 1.80 -22.45
CA ILE A 230 9.88 0.83 -21.74
C ILE A 230 10.53 1.49 -20.52
N LEU A 231 10.98 2.74 -20.65
CA LEU A 231 11.42 3.51 -19.48
C LEU A 231 10.31 3.66 -18.44
N PHE A 232 9.09 3.98 -18.88
CA PHE A 232 7.93 4.06 -17.99
C PHE A 232 7.72 2.75 -17.23
N ALA A 233 7.76 1.60 -17.92
CA ALA A 233 7.60 0.30 -17.29
C ALA A 233 8.73 -0.02 -16.29
N ILE A 234 9.99 0.20 -16.67
CA ILE A 234 11.17 -0.05 -15.82
C ILE A 234 11.13 0.83 -14.56
N ILE A 235 10.88 2.13 -14.72
CA ILE A 235 10.88 3.06 -13.58
C ILE A 235 9.66 2.83 -12.68
N SER A 236 8.50 2.51 -13.26
CA SER A 236 7.32 2.11 -12.48
C SER A 236 7.57 0.86 -11.64
N TYR A 237 8.24 -0.15 -12.23
CA TYR A 237 8.66 -1.34 -11.50
C TYR A 237 9.64 -1.00 -10.37
N LEU A 238 10.68 -0.21 -10.66
CA LEU A 238 11.67 0.24 -9.65
C LEU A 238 11.00 0.99 -8.51
N TYR A 239 10.06 1.89 -8.82
CA TYR A 239 9.29 2.63 -7.82
C TYR A 239 8.47 1.69 -6.91
N LEU A 240 7.79 0.70 -7.48
CA LEU A 240 7.04 -0.28 -6.69
C LEU A 240 7.97 -1.15 -5.84
N GLU A 241 9.06 -1.66 -6.40
CA GLU A 241 10.04 -2.47 -5.68
C GLU A 241 10.64 -1.68 -4.49
N MET A 242 11.04 -0.42 -4.72
CA MET A 242 11.52 0.47 -3.66
C MET A 242 10.44 0.72 -2.60
N SER A 243 9.20 0.92 -3.01
CA SER A 243 8.06 1.10 -2.10
C SER A 243 7.82 -0.13 -1.21
N PHE A 244 7.90 -1.33 -1.79
CA PHE A 244 7.79 -2.58 -1.04
C PHE A 244 8.96 -2.76 -0.08
N GLN A 245 10.18 -2.42 -0.49
CA GLN A 245 11.37 -2.53 0.34
C GLN A 245 11.36 -1.54 1.51
N ILE A 246 10.89 -0.30 1.31
CA ILE A 246 10.68 0.68 2.38
C ILE A 246 9.69 0.12 3.39
N ASN A 247 8.55 -0.40 2.92
CA ASN A 247 7.52 -0.96 3.80
C ASN A 247 7.98 -2.22 4.53
N TYR A 248 8.71 -3.11 3.86
CA TYR A 248 9.29 -4.31 4.47
C TYR A 248 10.31 -3.93 5.54
N THR A 249 11.22 -3.01 5.22
CA THR A 249 12.22 -2.52 6.18
C THR A 249 11.53 -1.92 7.38
N ASP A 250 10.54 -1.06 7.19
CA ASP A 250 9.83 -0.45 8.31
C ASP A 250 9.07 -1.50 9.14
N THR A 251 8.37 -2.44 8.50
CA THR A 251 7.58 -3.46 9.22
C THR A 251 8.44 -4.47 9.97
N VAL A 252 9.52 -4.98 9.35
CA VAL A 252 10.34 -6.06 9.91
C VAL A 252 11.40 -5.53 10.87
N THR A 253 12.02 -4.38 10.58
CA THR A 253 13.08 -3.85 11.45
C THR A 253 12.54 -3.03 12.62
N SER A 254 11.35 -2.43 12.51
CA SER A 254 10.78 -1.57 13.56
C SER A 254 10.61 -2.26 14.92
N PRO A 255 10.11 -3.52 15.02
CA PRO A 255 10.00 -4.21 16.31
C PRO A 255 11.34 -4.41 17.01
N SER A 256 12.34 -4.90 16.28
CA SER A 256 13.70 -5.13 16.81
C SER A 256 14.34 -3.82 17.28
N LEU A 257 14.10 -2.72 16.55
CA LEU A 257 14.62 -1.40 16.89
C LEU A 257 13.91 -0.78 18.09
N LYS A 258 12.57 -0.89 18.19
CA LYS A 258 11.83 -0.45 19.38
C LYS A 258 12.30 -1.20 20.62
N ARG A 259 12.62 -2.49 20.48
CA ARG A 259 13.21 -3.30 21.56
C ARG A 259 14.60 -2.79 21.95
N ARG A 260 15.46 -2.51 20.97
CA ARG A 260 16.79 -1.89 21.18
C ARG A 260 16.67 -0.57 21.95
N ASP A 261 15.84 0.35 21.46
CA ASP A 261 15.64 1.67 22.08
C ASP A 261 15.10 1.55 23.51
N ARG A 262 14.18 0.61 23.75
CA ARG A 262 13.66 0.32 25.11
C ARG A 262 14.75 -0.23 26.03
N LEU A 263 15.54 -1.19 25.57
CA LEU A 263 16.62 -1.79 26.37
C LEU A 263 17.71 -0.76 26.66
N GLU A 264 18.08 0.05 25.67
CA GLU A 264 19.04 1.16 25.82
C GLU A 264 18.53 2.20 26.83
N ALA A 265 17.26 2.60 26.75
CA ALA A 265 16.65 3.50 27.74
C ALA A 265 16.62 2.89 29.15
N GLN A 266 16.25 1.61 29.28
CA GLN A 266 16.26 0.89 30.56
C GLN A 266 17.67 0.81 31.16
N LEU A 267 18.67 0.56 30.33
CA LEU A 267 20.06 0.42 30.76
C LEU A 267 20.65 1.79 31.16
N ASN A 268 20.33 2.85 30.41
CA ASN A 268 20.69 4.22 30.78
C ASN A 268 20.00 4.69 32.07
N LEU A 269 18.72 4.34 32.27
CA LEU A 269 18.00 4.59 33.52
C LEU A 269 18.65 3.85 34.68
N LEU A 270 18.95 2.56 34.50
CA LEU A 270 19.62 1.74 35.50
C LEU A 270 20.97 2.35 35.91
N ARG A 271 21.76 2.83 34.94
CA ARG A 271 23.06 3.46 35.19
C ARG A 271 22.90 4.78 35.94
N ARG A 272 21.94 5.62 35.55
CA ARG A 272 21.65 6.89 36.23
C ARG A 272 21.17 6.66 37.66
N GLU A 273 20.26 5.70 37.86
CA GLU A 273 19.74 5.35 39.17
C GLU A 273 20.80 4.66 40.04
N SER A 274 21.63 3.78 39.49
CA SER A 274 22.71 3.16 40.26
C SER A 274 23.71 4.20 40.76
N VAL A 275 24.06 5.19 39.93
CA VAL A 275 24.92 6.31 40.32
C VAL A 275 24.24 7.17 41.40
N HIS A 276 22.96 7.52 41.22
CA HIS A 276 22.19 8.30 42.19
C HIS A 276 22.04 7.57 43.54
N VAL A 277 21.81 6.27 43.51
CA VAL A 277 21.75 5.43 44.71
C VAL A 277 23.12 5.34 45.37
N THR A 278 24.21 5.18 44.61
CA THR A 278 25.56 5.19 45.22
C THR A 278 25.92 6.51 45.88
N THR A 279 25.55 7.65 45.30
CA THR A 279 25.87 8.97 45.85
C THR A 279 24.96 9.38 47.00
N ASN A 280 23.69 8.94 47.00
CA ASN A 280 22.73 9.28 48.03
C ASN A 280 22.47 8.15 49.04
N ILE A 281 23.19 7.03 49.00
CA ILE A 281 22.99 5.92 49.95
C ILE A 281 23.18 6.38 51.40
N ASP A 282 24.14 7.28 51.64
CA ASP A 282 24.41 7.77 52.98
C ASP A 282 23.33 8.76 53.43
N LYS A 283 22.83 9.63 52.53
CA LYS A 283 21.67 10.49 52.80
C LYS A 283 20.38 9.71 52.99
N ILE A 284 20.14 8.65 52.21
CA ILE A 284 18.97 7.78 52.33
C ILE A 284 19.04 6.97 53.62
N LYS A 285 20.22 6.48 54.01
CA LYS A 285 20.43 5.85 55.32
C LYS A 285 20.26 6.84 56.47
N GLU A 286 20.73 8.07 56.33
CA GLU A 286 20.60 9.11 57.35
C GLU A 286 19.17 9.63 57.49
N GLU A 287 18.44 9.86 56.40
CA GLU A 287 17.01 10.22 56.42
C GLU A 287 16.16 9.06 56.98
N ALA A 288 16.48 7.82 56.66
CA ALA A 288 15.84 6.65 57.25
C ALA A 288 16.13 6.54 58.75
N LYS A 289 17.37 6.79 59.16
CA LYS A 289 17.76 6.80 60.58
C LYS A 289 17.13 7.97 61.35
N LYS A 290 17.04 9.16 60.73
CA LYS A 290 16.36 10.34 61.29
C LYS A 290 14.85 10.15 61.38
N LYS A 291 14.18 9.57 60.38
CA LYS A 291 12.74 9.23 60.48
C LYS A 291 12.46 8.19 61.56
N LYS A 292 13.37 7.23 61.76
CA LYS A 292 13.31 6.27 62.86
C LYS A 292 13.51 6.94 64.23
N GLU A 293 14.28 8.01 64.29
CA GLU A 293 14.50 8.82 65.49
C GLU A 293 13.33 9.80 65.76
N GLU A 294 12.75 10.41 64.73
CA GLU A 294 11.57 11.28 64.78
C GLU A 294 10.30 10.51 65.18
N LEU A 295 10.18 9.23 64.80
CA LEU A 295 9.11 8.32 65.25
C LEU A 295 9.33 7.77 66.67
N GLY A 296 10.18 8.44 67.46
CA GLY A 296 10.34 8.18 68.88
C GLY A 296 11.21 6.97 69.15
N THR A 297 12.51 7.19 69.28
CA THR A 297 13.42 6.28 69.98
C THR A 297 13.11 6.26 71.46
N GLN A 298 12.00 5.64 71.83
CA GLN A 298 11.82 5.07 73.15
C GLN A 298 11.54 3.58 72.94
N ARG A 299 12.53 2.74 73.28
CA ARG A 299 12.26 1.38 73.74
C ARG A 299 11.32 1.49 74.94
N THR A 300 10.03 1.65 74.69
CA THR A 300 9.03 1.58 75.74
C THR A 300 8.59 0.13 75.78
N SER A 301 8.98 -0.51 76.87
CA SER A 301 8.58 -1.85 77.25
C SER A 301 7.07 -2.01 77.06
N VAL A 302 6.66 -3.24 76.75
CA VAL A 302 5.28 -3.74 76.69
C VAL A 302 4.43 -3.31 77.91
N GLU A 303 5.09 -2.91 78.99
CA GLU A 303 4.58 -2.33 80.23
C GLU A 303 3.70 -1.06 80.04
N LYS A 304 4.05 -0.15 79.12
CA LYS A 304 3.21 1.05 78.86
C LYS A 304 1.93 0.73 78.07
N PHE A 305 1.86 -0.42 77.41
CA PHE A 305 0.69 -0.86 76.64
C PHE A 305 -0.43 -1.38 77.56
N LEU A 306 -0.08 -1.88 78.74
CA LEU A 306 -1.05 -2.39 79.73
C LEU A 306 -1.76 -1.28 80.51
N MET A 307 -1.16 -0.10 80.66
CA MET A 307 -1.66 0.96 81.56
C MET A 307 -2.72 1.91 80.99
N LYS A 308 -3.03 1.91 79.68
CA LYS A 308 -4.06 2.82 79.11
C LYS A 308 -5.13 2.04 78.32
N LYS A 309 -6.26 1.72 78.97
CA LYS A 309 -7.38 0.95 78.39
C LYS A 309 -8.10 1.64 77.23
N GLU A 310 -8.12 2.98 77.16
CA GLU A 310 -8.91 3.71 76.15
C GLU A 310 -8.20 4.02 74.82
N LYS A 311 -6.86 3.87 74.73
CA LYS A 311 -6.07 4.18 73.51
C LYS A 311 -5.54 2.94 72.77
N ARG A 312 -6.08 1.75 73.04
CA ARG A 312 -5.58 0.47 72.49
C ARG A 312 -5.72 0.37 70.97
N PHE A 313 -6.82 0.85 70.39
CA PHE A 313 -7.01 0.85 68.93
C PHE A 313 -6.11 1.85 68.20
N SER A 314 -5.86 3.02 68.82
CA SER A 314 -4.92 4.01 68.28
C SER A 314 -3.50 3.47 68.25
N TYR A 315 -3.08 2.77 69.31
CA TYR A 315 -1.73 2.20 69.40
C TYR A 315 -1.54 0.97 68.50
N ILE A 316 -2.56 0.11 68.34
CA ILE A 316 -2.52 -1.00 67.38
C ILE A 316 -2.46 -0.46 65.95
N ARG A 317 -3.24 0.58 65.62
CA ARG A 317 -3.17 1.26 64.32
C ARG A 317 -1.80 1.87 64.08
N GLU A 318 -1.21 2.53 65.08
CA GLU A 318 0.13 3.11 65.02
C GLU A 318 1.22 2.03 64.82
N LEU A 319 1.11 0.88 65.49
CA LEU A 319 2.01 -0.27 65.28
C LEU A 319 1.85 -0.92 63.89
N ILE A 320 0.63 -1.00 63.37
CA ILE A 320 0.36 -1.54 62.03
C ILE A 320 0.88 -0.57 60.95
N GLU A 321 0.64 0.73 61.09
CA GLU A 321 1.19 1.77 60.21
C GLU A 321 2.72 1.77 60.26
N LYS A 322 3.31 1.64 61.46
CA LYS A 322 4.77 1.51 61.64
C LYS A 322 5.33 0.25 60.95
N LYS A 323 4.70 -0.91 61.12
CA LYS A 323 5.15 -2.16 60.48
C LYS A 323 4.98 -2.13 58.97
N LYS A 324 3.94 -1.46 58.47
CA LYS A 324 3.72 -1.24 57.02
C LYS A 324 4.81 -0.34 56.45
N LEU A 325 5.10 0.80 57.10
CA LEU A 325 6.17 1.72 56.71
C LEU A 325 7.54 1.06 56.77
N GLU A 326 7.85 0.29 57.81
CA GLU A 326 9.11 -0.49 57.91
C GLU A 326 9.21 -1.55 56.78
N SER A 327 8.09 -2.15 56.37
CA SER A 327 8.08 -3.11 55.26
C SER A 327 8.29 -2.43 53.91
N GLU A 328 7.72 -1.24 53.70
CA GLU A 328 7.91 -0.41 52.52
C GLU A 328 9.35 0.12 52.46
N GLU A 329 9.92 0.52 53.59
CA GLU A 329 11.32 0.95 53.73
C GLU A 329 12.30 -0.18 53.42
N LYS A 330 12.10 -1.39 53.98
CA LYS A 330 12.93 -2.55 53.66
C LYS A 330 12.86 -2.90 52.18
N LYS A 331 11.69 -2.78 51.55
CA LYS A 331 11.53 -2.97 50.10
C LYS A 331 12.30 -1.91 49.31
N LEU A 332 12.26 -0.65 49.71
CA LEU A 332 13.03 0.44 49.07
C LEU A 332 14.54 0.27 49.22
N LEU A 333 15.03 -0.08 50.42
CA LEU A 333 16.44 -0.37 50.67
C LEU A 333 16.93 -1.59 49.89
N GLN A 334 16.12 -2.64 49.85
CA GLN A 334 16.44 -3.85 49.09
C GLN A 334 16.43 -3.58 47.58
N ALA A 335 15.48 -2.77 47.09
CA ALA A 335 15.45 -2.31 45.70
C ALA A 335 16.67 -1.47 45.37
N ALA A 336 17.00 -0.46 46.18
CA ALA A 336 18.20 0.38 46.02
C ALA A 336 19.49 -0.45 46.03
N SER A 337 19.63 -1.41 46.94
CA SER A 337 20.77 -2.33 46.99
C SER A 337 20.89 -3.18 45.73
N LYS A 338 19.76 -3.73 45.24
CA LYS A 338 19.70 -4.50 44.00
C LYS A 338 20.04 -3.64 42.78
N THR A 339 19.51 -2.42 42.68
CA THR A 339 19.81 -1.46 41.60
C THR A 339 21.29 -1.08 41.58
N ARG A 340 21.90 -0.85 42.74
CA ARG A 340 23.34 -0.59 42.86
C ARG A 340 24.17 -1.79 42.41
N ARG A 341 23.88 -3.00 42.91
CA ARG A 341 24.62 -4.21 42.53
C ARG A 341 24.50 -4.49 41.03
N LEU A 342 23.29 -4.34 40.48
CA LEU A 342 23.04 -4.53 39.06
C LEU A 342 23.75 -3.48 38.21
N GLY A 343 23.73 -2.20 38.60
CA GLY A 343 24.48 -1.15 37.93
C GLY A 343 25.99 -1.39 37.94
N SER A 344 26.57 -1.74 39.10
CA SER A 344 28.00 -2.06 39.19
C SER A 344 28.39 -3.31 38.39
N TYR A 345 27.51 -4.31 38.32
CA TYR A 345 27.73 -5.50 37.50
C TYR A 345 27.71 -5.15 36.01
N VAL A 346 26.75 -4.35 35.56
CA VAL A 346 26.64 -3.90 34.16
C VAL A 346 27.84 -3.03 33.78
N ASP A 347 28.26 -2.09 34.63
CA ASP A 347 29.45 -1.27 34.38
C ASP A 347 30.74 -2.10 34.33
N ARG A 348 30.87 -3.12 35.19
CA ARG A 348 32.02 -4.04 35.16
C ARG A 348 32.00 -4.89 33.88
N LEU A 349 30.84 -5.42 33.52
CA LEU A 349 30.66 -6.22 32.31
C LEU A 349 31.07 -5.45 31.05
N PHE A 350 30.72 -4.16 30.94
CA PHE A 350 31.11 -3.33 29.79
C PHE A 350 32.58 -2.92 29.78
N ARG A 351 33.24 -2.89 30.94
CA ARG A 351 34.70 -2.66 31.01
C ARG A 351 35.49 -3.90 30.61
N GLU A 352 35.01 -5.07 30.99
CA GLU A 352 35.65 -6.36 30.69
C GLU A 352 35.38 -6.80 29.25
N ASP A 353 34.15 -6.58 28.75
CA ASP A 353 33.74 -6.89 27.38
C ASP A 353 32.95 -5.72 26.76
N PRO A 354 33.59 -4.88 25.92
CA PRO A 354 32.89 -3.79 25.24
C PRO A 354 31.83 -4.29 24.23
N GLU A 355 31.93 -5.55 23.75
CA GLU A 355 30.91 -6.13 22.87
C GLU A 355 29.66 -6.57 23.64
N ALA A 356 29.75 -6.78 24.95
CA ALA A 356 28.59 -7.08 25.80
C ALA A 356 27.58 -5.94 25.81
N GLU A 357 28.02 -4.67 25.68
CA GLU A 357 27.11 -3.53 25.52
C GLU A 357 26.28 -3.67 24.24
N HIS A 358 26.92 -4.03 23.14
CA HIS A 358 26.24 -4.24 21.86
C HIS A 358 25.31 -5.44 21.87
N THR A 359 25.65 -6.48 22.63
CA THR A 359 24.83 -7.69 22.76
C THR A 359 23.63 -7.48 23.68
N LEU A 360 23.81 -6.83 24.83
CA LEU A 360 22.74 -6.53 25.79
C LEU A 360 21.75 -5.47 25.29
N THR A 361 22.23 -4.51 24.51
CA THR A 361 21.35 -3.56 23.82
C THR A 361 20.70 -4.16 22.56
N ALA A 362 21.06 -5.39 22.18
CA ALA A 362 20.69 -6.02 20.90
C ALA A 362 21.09 -5.19 19.67
N ARG A 363 22.11 -4.33 19.80
CA ARG A 363 22.69 -3.52 18.72
C ARG A 363 23.36 -4.40 17.67
N SER A 364 23.94 -5.53 18.07
CA SER A 364 24.50 -6.54 17.16
C SER A 364 23.42 -7.32 16.38
N SER A 365 22.20 -7.41 16.91
CA SER A 365 21.07 -8.11 16.28
C SER A 365 20.33 -7.25 15.25
N ALA A 366 20.56 -5.92 15.24
CA ALA A 366 20.01 -5.02 14.23
C ALA A 366 20.85 -5.11 12.94
N PRO A 367 20.26 -5.40 11.78
CA PRO A 367 21.02 -5.50 10.53
C PRO A 367 21.70 -4.17 10.21
N LYS A 368 22.98 -4.22 9.85
CA LYS A 368 23.74 -3.03 9.41
C LYS A 368 23.05 -2.43 8.17
N VAL A 369 22.70 -1.15 8.24
CA VAL A 369 21.97 -0.42 7.18
C VAL A 369 22.65 -0.57 5.81
N LYS A 370 23.99 -0.50 5.77
CA LYS A 370 24.78 -0.65 4.53
C LYS A 370 24.61 -2.03 3.89
N ASN A 371 24.67 -3.10 4.67
CA ASN A 371 24.53 -4.46 4.17
C ASN A 371 23.10 -4.75 3.71
N LEU A 372 22.11 -4.19 4.42
CA LEU A 372 20.71 -4.27 4.03
C LEU A 372 20.50 -3.54 2.69
N LEU A 373 21.05 -2.35 2.52
CA LEU A 373 20.97 -1.59 1.27
C LEU A 373 21.61 -2.34 0.10
N ILE A 374 22.85 -2.83 0.26
CA ILE A 374 23.57 -3.54 -0.82
C ILE A 374 22.84 -4.82 -1.22
N SER A 375 22.43 -5.65 -0.26
CA SER A 375 21.71 -6.90 -0.56
C SER A 375 20.37 -6.65 -1.23
N THR A 376 19.66 -5.60 -0.79
CA THR A 376 18.37 -5.20 -1.36
C THR A 376 18.53 -4.67 -2.78
N LEU A 377 19.52 -3.81 -3.02
CA LEU A 377 19.83 -3.25 -4.34
C LEU A 377 20.25 -4.35 -5.32
N LEU A 378 21.13 -5.27 -4.90
CA LEU A 378 21.61 -6.36 -5.73
C LEU A 378 20.46 -7.32 -6.11
N ASN A 379 19.58 -7.65 -5.17
CA ASN A 379 18.40 -8.46 -5.45
C ASN A 379 17.42 -7.75 -6.40
N ALA A 380 17.20 -6.44 -6.22
CA ALA A 380 16.35 -5.64 -7.09
C ALA A 380 16.90 -5.56 -8.52
N LEU A 381 18.21 -5.31 -8.67
CA LEU A 381 18.88 -5.25 -9.97
C LEU A 381 18.86 -6.60 -10.68
N LEU A 382 19.10 -7.70 -9.97
CA LEU A 382 19.03 -9.04 -10.54
C LEU A 382 17.62 -9.36 -11.03
N ARG A 383 16.59 -9.04 -10.23
CA ARG A 383 15.19 -9.26 -10.60
C ARG A 383 14.78 -8.38 -11.78
N LEU A 384 15.22 -7.12 -11.80
CA LEU A 384 15.02 -6.19 -12.92
C LEU A 384 15.69 -6.70 -14.20
N GLY A 385 16.96 -7.14 -14.12
CA GLY A 385 17.70 -7.67 -15.26
C GLY A 385 17.02 -8.89 -15.88
N ILE A 386 16.54 -9.83 -15.05
CA ILE A 386 15.77 -10.99 -15.52
C ILE A 386 14.47 -10.55 -16.21
N LEU A 387 13.72 -9.62 -15.61
CA LEU A 387 12.49 -9.10 -16.21
C LEU A 387 12.73 -8.40 -17.54
N ILE A 388 13.80 -7.63 -17.64
CA ILE A 388 14.21 -6.95 -18.87
C ILE A 388 14.52 -7.98 -19.97
N ILE A 389 15.31 -9.01 -19.64
CA ILE A 389 15.66 -10.08 -20.60
C ILE A 389 14.39 -10.79 -21.08
N ILE A 390 13.49 -11.18 -20.16
CA ILE A 390 12.23 -11.83 -20.50
C ILE A 390 11.35 -10.92 -21.38
N SER A 391 11.21 -9.64 -20.99
CA SER A 391 10.44 -8.65 -21.74
C SER A 391 10.99 -8.45 -23.15
N TYR A 392 12.31 -8.39 -23.31
CA TYR A 392 12.95 -8.27 -24.61
C TYR A 392 12.66 -9.49 -25.51
N ILE A 393 12.76 -10.70 -24.95
CA ILE A 393 12.42 -11.95 -25.67
C ILE A 393 10.96 -11.94 -26.13
N ILE A 394 10.03 -11.48 -25.29
CA ILE A 394 8.61 -11.41 -25.62
C ILE A 394 8.32 -10.42 -26.76
N ILE A 395 8.99 -9.26 -26.75
CA ILE A 395 8.73 -8.20 -27.74
C ILE A 395 9.39 -8.50 -29.09
N HIS A 396 10.43 -9.33 -29.13
CA HIS A 396 11.17 -9.69 -30.34
C HIS A 396 11.01 -11.18 -30.70
N PRO A 397 9.77 -11.67 -30.93
CA PRO A 397 9.55 -13.09 -31.21
C PRO A 397 10.26 -13.51 -32.50
N LYS A 398 10.32 -12.65 -33.53
CA LYS A 398 10.97 -12.95 -34.81
C LYS A 398 12.45 -13.28 -34.64
N TRP A 399 13.19 -12.48 -33.88
CA TRP A 399 14.61 -12.74 -33.63
C TRP A 399 14.83 -14.09 -32.94
N PHE A 400 13.96 -14.43 -31.99
CA PHE A 400 14.04 -15.68 -31.25
C PHE A 400 13.67 -16.90 -32.13
N LEU A 401 12.61 -16.78 -32.92
CA LEU A 401 12.13 -17.83 -33.81
C LEU A 401 13.14 -18.17 -34.93
N VAL A 402 13.81 -17.16 -35.47
CA VAL A 402 14.83 -17.33 -36.51
C VAL A 402 16.14 -17.84 -35.92
N ASN A 403 16.68 -17.21 -34.87
CA ASN A 403 18.05 -17.50 -34.41
C ASN A 403 18.13 -18.68 -33.44
N ILE A 404 17.09 -18.95 -32.65
CA ILE A 404 17.11 -19.99 -31.61
C ILE A 404 16.34 -21.24 -32.04
N PHE A 405 15.14 -21.07 -32.62
CA PHE A 405 14.36 -22.21 -33.12
C PHE A 405 14.67 -22.59 -34.57
N SER A 406 15.46 -21.77 -35.29
CA SER A 406 15.86 -22.02 -36.68
C SER A 406 14.68 -22.32 -37.59
N LEU A 407 13.56 -21.62 -37.39
CA LEU A 407 12.37 -21.82 -38.22
C LEU A 407 12.64 -21.34 -39.66
N PRO A 408 12.14 -22.05 -40.69
CA PRO A 408 12.22 -21.63 -42.08
C PRO A 408 11.62 -20.23 -42.28
N GLU A 409 12.25 -19.41 -43.13
CA GLU A 409 11.77 -18.06 -43.49
C GLU A 409 10.31 -18.06 -43.98
N SER A 410 9.86 -19.14 -44.61
CA SER A 410 8.48 -19.29 -45.09
C SER A 410 7.44 -19.31 -43.96
N ILE A 411 7.79 -19.76 -42.75
CA ILE A 411 6.92 -19.73 -41.56
C ILE A 411 7.03 -18.38 -40.86
N VAL A 412 8.20 -17.76 -40.88
CA VAL A 412 8.46 -16.48 -40.21
C VAL A 412 7.81 -15.31 -40.95
N HIS A 413 7.75 -15.35 -42.28
CA HIS A 413 7.13 -14.31 -43.12
C HIS A 413 5.65 -14.52 -43.40
N THR A 414 5.01 -15.53 -42.81
CA THR A 414 3.55 -15.63 -42.89
C THR A 414 2.92 -14.41 -42.22
N VAL A 415 1.88 -13.84 -42.83
CA VAL A 415 1.16 -12.64 -42.32
C VAL A 415 0.72 -12.83 -40.86
N GLU A 416 0.43 -14.07 -40.46
CA GLU A 416 0.09 -14.48 -39.11
C GLU A 416 1.28 -14.45 -38.13
N MET A 417 2.55 -14.51 -38.56
CA MET A 417 3.69 -14.40 -37.63
C MET A 417 4.18 -12.97 -37.43
N GLU A 418 4.11 -12.10 -38.44
CA GLU A 418 4.58 -10.72 -38.32
C GLU A 418 3.55 -9.77 -37.69
N SER A 419 2.25 -10.08 -37.81
CA SER A 419 1.18 -9.14 -37.41
C SER A 419 0.23 -9.66 -36.33
N SER A 420 0.31 -10.94 -35.96
CA SER A 420 -0.70 -11.54 -35.08
C SER A 420 -0.27 -11.52 -33.60
N PRO A 421 -1.10 -10.97 -32.69
CA PRO A 421 -0.87 -11.04 -31.24
C PRO A 421 -0.88 -12.47 -30.70
N GLU A 422 -1.37 -13.45 -31.46
CA GLU A 422 -1.45 -14.87 -31.10
C GLU A 422 -0.06 -15.47 -30.85
N VAL A 423 0.95 -15.11 -31.65
CA VAL A 423 2.34 -15.59 -31.45
C VAL A 423 2.91 -15.06 -30.14
N ILE A 424 2.61 -13.79 -29.81
CA ILE A 424 2.99 -13.19 -28.53
C ILE A 424 2.30 -13.94 -27.38
N ILE A 425 1.01 -14.28 -27.51
CA ILE A 425 0.25 -15.04 -26.51
C ILE A 425 0.81 -16.46 -26.33
N ILE A 426 1.14 -17.16 -27.42
CA ILE A 426 1.74 -18.50 -27.38
C ILE A 426 3.09 -18.46 -26.66
N LEU A 427 3.88 -17.39 -26.85
CA LEU A 427 5.16 -17.20 -26.17
C LEU A 427 4.99 -16.77 -24.70
N LEU A 428 3.91 -16.01 -24.39
CA LEU A 428 3.57 -15.58 -23.03
C LEU A 428 3.00 -16.72 -22.19
N LEU A 429 2.30 -17.68 -22.79
CA LEU A 429 1.56 -18.72 -22.08
C LEU A 429 2.47 -19.64 -21.23
N PRO A 430 3.64 -20.11 -21.71
CA PRO A 430 4.61 -20.82 -20.87
C PRO A 430 5.12 -19.97 -19.70
N ILE A 431 5.31 -18.66 -19.91
CA ILE A 431 5.81 -17.73 -18.89
C ILE A 431 4.72 -17.47 -17.83
N MET A 432 3.47 -17.27 -18.25
CA MET A 432 2.32 -17.21 -17.34
C MET A 432 2.11 -18.54 -16.61
N LEU A 433 2.33 -19.66 -17.31
CA LEU A 433 2.50 -21.05 -16.84
C LEU A 433 3.44 -21.17 -15.64
N PHE A 434 4.57 -20.49 -15.75
CA PHE A 434 5.70 -20.66 -14.85
C PHE A 434 5.43 -20.10 -13.44
N PHE A 435 4.69 -19.00 -13.32
CA PHE A 435 4.37 -18.40 -12.02
C PHE A 435 3.57 -19.32 -11.08
N PRO A 436 2.42 -19.92 -11.48
CA PRO A 436 1.68 -20.84 -10.63
C PRO A 436 2.48 -22.13 -10.35
N VAL A 437 3.32 -22.59 -11.29
CA VAL A 437 4.22 -23.73 -11.07
C VAL A 437 5.26 -23.40 -10.00
N LEU A 438 5.96 -22.27 -10.11
CA LEU A 438 6.89 -21.78 -9.10
C LEU A 438 6.20 -21.58 -7.74
N ALA A 439 5.01 -20.99 -7.72
CA ALA A 439 4.24 -20.81 -6.49
C ALA A 439 3.92 -22.16 -5.82
N LYS A 440 3.53 -23.18 -6.61
CA LYS A 440 3.35 -24.55 -6.11
C LYS A 440 4.65 -25.15 -5.58
N ILE A 441 5.78 -24.98 -6.28
CA ILE A 441 7.09 -25.46 -5.84
C ILE A 441 7.49 -24.80 -4.52
N ILE A 442 7.36 -23.48 -4.41
CA ILE A 442 7.68 -22.73 -3.18
C ILE A 442 6.76 -23.17 -2.03
N SER A 443 5.46 -23.31 -2.29
CA SER A 443 4.49 -23.81 -1.30
C SER A 443 4.83 -25.22 -0.84
N PHE A 444 5.22 -26.10 -1.76
CA PHE A 444 5.66 -27.46 -1.47
C PHE A 444 6.95 -27.50 -0.64
N ILE A 445 7.96 -26.69 -0.98
CA ILE A 445 9.20 -26.61 -0.20
C ILE A 445 8.91 -26.06 1.20
N LYS A 446 8.07 -25.02 1.31
CA LYS A 446 7.69 -24.41 2.59
C LYS A 446 6.91 -25.39 3.47
N SER A 447 5.94 -26.12 2.92
CA SER A 447 5.17 -27.13 3.67
C SER A 447 6.08 -28.26 4.15
N ARG A 448 7.00 -28.73 3.31
CA ARG A 448 7.99 -29.75 3.69
C ARG A 448 8.95 -29.27 4.78
N GLY A 449 9.43 -28.03 4.68
CA GLY A 449 10.27 -27.39 5.70
C GLY A 449 9.55 -27.21 7.03
N LEU A 450 8.25 -26.87 7.01
CA LEU A 450 7.42 -26.77 8.21
C LEU A 450 7.20 -28.14 8.87
N VAL A 451 6.93 -29.18 8.07
CA VAL A 451 6.79 -30.56 8.54
C VAL A 451 8.11 -31.09 9.14
N LEU A 452 9.26 -30.75 8.54
CA LEU A 452 10.57 -31.10 9.09
C LEU A 452 10.83 -30.41 10.44
N ARG A 453 10.48 -29.13 10.58
CA ARG A 453 10.59 -28.41 11.87
C ARG A 453 9.67 -28.99 12.93
N LEU A 454 8.42 -29.30 12.59
CA LEU A 454 7.49 -29.95 13.51
C LEU A 454 7.98 -31.35 13.93
N LYS A 455 8.60 -32.12 13.03
CA LYS A 455 9.26 -33.39 13.39
C LYS A 455 10.46 -33.18 14.32
N GLN A 456 11.24 -32.12 14.12
CA GLN A 456 12.35 -31.78 15.02
C GLN A 456 11.86 -31.33 16.39
N GLU A 457 10.82 -30.49 16.46
CA GLU A 457 10.20 -30.08 17.73
C GLU A 457 9.53 -31.27 18.45
N GLY A 458 8.92 -32.19 17.70
CA GLY A 458 8.39 -33.44 18.24
C GLY A 458 9.49 -34.32 18.86
N LYS A 459 10.61 -34.50 18.15
CA LYS A 459 11.79 -35.21 18.66
C LYS A 459 12.42 -34.51 19.87
N ILE A 460 12.47 -33.18 19.87
CA ILE A 460 13.01 -32.40 21.00
C ILE A 460 12.09 -32.55 22.23
N LYS A 461 10.76 -32.54 22.05
CA LYS A 461 9.82 -32.84 23.13
C LYS A 461 10.00 -34.25 23.67
N GLU A 462 10.15 -35.24 22.80
CA GLU A 462 10.36 -36.64 23.16
C GLU A 462 11.67 -36.83 23.96
N ILE A 463 12.74 -36.17 23.53
CA ILE A 463 14.01 -36.12 24.26
C ILE A 463 13.84 -35.41 25.61
N LEU A 464 13.16 -34.26 25.67
CA LEU A 464 12.89 -33.53 26.93
C LEU A 464 12.03 -34.33 27.92
N THR A 465 11.04 -35.09 27.45
CA THR A 465 10.29 -36.02 28.30
C THR A 465 11.17 -37.17 28.78
N SER A 466 12.01 -37.74 27.91
CA SER A 466 12.92 -38.82 28.34
C SER A 466 13.94 -38.31 29.36
N VAL A 467 14.51 -37.11 29.16
CA VAL A 467 15.48 -36.49 30.08
C VAL A 467 14.80 -36.06 31.39
N GLY A 468 13.56 -35.56 31.33
CA GLY A 468 12.75 -35.28 32.53
C GLY A 468 12.47 -36.55 33.35
N ASP A 469 12.31 -37.70 32.70
CA ASP A 469 12.17 -38.99 33.37
C ASP A 469 13.49 -39.47 33.98
N TYR A 470 14.65 -39.17 33.38
CA TYR A 470 15.97 -39.46 33.98
C TYR A 470 16.24 -38.60 35.23
N VAL A 471 15.93 -37.30 35.20
CA VAL A 471 16.13 -36.39 36.36
C VAL A 471 15.21 -36.74 37.52
N LYS A 472 13.96 -37.15 37.24
CA LYS A 472 13.05 -37.63 38.29
C LYS A 472 13.51 -38.95 38.92
N LYS A 473 14.16 -39.83 38.14
CA LYS A 473 14.63 -41.12 38.64
C LYS A 473 15.82 -40.94 39.60
N GLU A 474 16.73 -40.01 39.29
CA GLU A 474 17.83 -39.63 40.19
C GLU A 474 17.35 -38.97 41.48
N GLU A 475 16.35 -38.07 41.45
CA GLU A 475 15.79 -37.46 42.67
C GLU A 475 15.03 -38.46 43.57
N ILE A 476 14.45 -39.52 42.99
CA ILE A 476 13.78 -40.57 43.76
C ILE A 476 14.81 -41.52 44.37
N GLU A 477 15.84 -41.93 43.62
CA GLU A 477 16.91 -42.79 44.14
C GLU A 477 17.77 -42.08 45.21
N SER A 478 17.98 -40.76 45.12
CA SER A 478 18.69 -40.00 46.15
C SER A 478 17.89 -39.86 47.45
N ASN A 479 16.57 -39.70 47.38
CA ASN A 479 15.72 -39.60 48.57
C ASN A 479 15.56 -40.96 49.30
N PHE A 480 15.51 -42.08 48.57
CA PHE A 480 15.49 -43.42 49.19
C PHE A 480 16.84 -43.84 49.78
N GLY A 481 17.96 -43.30 49.27
CA GLY A 481 19.30 -43.55 49.80
C GLY A 481 19.63 -42.80 51.10
N GLU A 482 18.95 -41.69 51.39
CA GLU A 482 19.11 -40.95 52.65
C GLU A 482 18.19 -41.47 53.77
N GLU A 483 16.97 -41.92 53.46
CA GLU A 483 16.06 -42.50 54.48
C GLU A 483 16.57 -43.86 55.01
N SER A 484 17.19 -44.68 54.17
CA SER A 484 17.73 -45.99 54.58
C SER A 484 18.99 -45.92 55.46
N LYS A 485 19.70 -44.78 55.48
CA LYS A 485 20.84 -44.57 56.38
C LYS A 485 20.47 -44.03 57.75
N ILE A 486 19.24 -43.51 57.92
CA ILE A 486 18.78 -42.94 59.19
C ILE A 486 18.12 -44.03 60.07
N GLU A 487 17.62 -45.13 59.49
CA GLU A 487 17.04 -46.25 60.26
C GLU A 487 18.09 -47.23 60.84
N GLU A 488 19.33 -47.27 60.34
CA GLU A 488 20.38 -48.16 60.90
C GLU A 488 21.13 -47.56 62.10
N GLU A 489 21.00 -46.27 62.41
CA GLU A 489 21.74 -45.61 63.49
C GLU A 489 20.95 -45.45 64.81
N ILE A 490 19.71 -45.98 64.88
CA ILE A 490 18.87 -45.93 66.09
C ILE A 490 18.35 -47.33 66.46
N THR A 491 19.25 -48.23 66.87
CA THR A 491 18.88 -49.35 67.75
C THR A 491 19.88 -49.46 68.92
N PRO A 492 19.47 -49.07 70.15
CA PRO A 492 20.22 -49.38 71.35
C PRO A 492 19.94 -50.83 71.78
N GLY A 493 20.97 -51.51 72.27
CA GLY A 493 20.90 -52.93 72.64
C GLY A 493 19.99 -53.26 73.83
N SER A 494 19.60 -54.54 73.90
CA SER A 494 19.25 -55.26 75.12
C SER A 494 19.37 -56.78 74.88
N THR A 495 20.42 -57.43 75.39
CA THR A 495 20.33 -58.49 76.42
C THR A 495 19.27 -59.56 76.18
N THR A 496 19.67 -60.75 75.73
CA THR A 496 19.93 -61.94 76.57
C THR A 496 20.59 -63.04 75.74
#